data_AF-A0AAV8Y598-F1
#
_entry.id   AF-A0AAV8Y598-F1
#
_cell.length_a   1.000
_cell.length_b   1.000
_cell.length_c   1.000
_cell.angle_alpha   90.00
_cell.angle_beta   90.00
_cell.angle_gamma   90.00
#
_symmetry.space_group_name_H-M   'P 1'
#
loop_
_entity.id
_entity.type
_entity.pdbx_description
1 polymer ?
#
loop_
_entity_poly.entity_id
_entity_poly.type
_entity_poly.pdbx_seq_one_letter_code
_entity_poly.pdbx_strand_id
1 'polypeptide(L)'
;MVSLRVVPQKTFKHFVLTVESENSENDETDVGRMDLSPETKMLARFSNQCPNTLVESSVVPKSEIQVFWTAPPKDSGCVLVKATVIESKYEWYGDDEWLTKQLCEENAKDENVQPEITRRCCACQEAKYEVAFEGKWTRNTHPRHFPSDQWATKFSDIVGASHQLYHAFWSYENYATEGLKELADTGVTKTLEAELKNNGQHIRTIIKARGLQFPNITKSTYAVFRVDSRNHLVSLVSKIIPSPDWVVGVANLELCRQDCTWEEAITLNLYPWDVGINDGLGYTSSTPSREQHPVRRITANYPNNPDSPFYSNSGEDIQPIAKLHLTRQRLYDKVCEESSVPEEETDCATTDWSDWSPCTARCGVGQMFRRRDLREANENCDVDLVEVRNCYGRSRYCNGYPSEGEAATEEVEENTEPNIEEPDSEEQPEEE
;
A
#
# COMPACT_ATOMS: atom_id res chain seq x y z
N MET A 1 6.20 1.01 8.79
CA MET A 1 5.92 1.74 10.05
C MET A 1 6.52 0.96 11.21
N VAL A 2 7.28 1.61 12.10
CA VAL A 2 7.89 1.00 13.29
C VAL A 2 7.15 1.51 14.53
N SER A 3 6.67 0.62 15.40
CA SER A 3 6.03 0.99 16.67
C SER A 3 6.73 0.31 17.85
N LEU A 4 7.08 1.10 18.87
CA LEU A 4 7.55 0.63 20.16
C LEU A 4 6.40 0.75 21.18
N ARG A 5 5.85 -0.37 21.62
CA ARG A 5 4.68 -0.42 22.52
C ARG A 5 4.92 -1.33 23.72
N VAL A 6 4.41 -0.91 24.88
CA VAL A 6 4.47 -1.71 26.11
C VAL A 6 3.12 -2.37 26.41
N VAL A 7 3.12 -3.69 26.64
CA VAL A 7 1.92 -4.48 26.99
C VAL A 7 2.25 -5.42 28.17
N PRO A 8 1.44 -5.52 29.25
CA PRO A 8 0.23 -4.75 29.59
C PRO A 8 0.49 -3.60 30.61
N GLN A 9 -0.24 -2.48 30.46
CA GLN A 9 -0.35 -1.30 31.36
C GLN A 9 0.93 -0.69 32.00
N LYS A 10 2.13 -0.98 31.49
CA LYS A 10 3.35 -0.26 31.90
C LYS A 10 3.61 0.94 30.98
N THR A 11 4.33 1.94 31.49
CA THR A 11 4.77 3.12 30.72
C THR A 11 6.28 3.24 30.80
N PHE A 12 6.88 3.89 29.81
CA PHE A 12 8.30 4.20 29.76
C PHE A 12 8.54 5.69 29.57
N LYS A 13 9.67 6.19 30.06
CA LYS A 13 10.04 7.62 29.94
C LYS A 13 11.18 7.82 28.96
N HIS A 14 12.23 7.03 29.13
CA HIS A 14 13.46 7.09 28.37
C HIS A 14 13.55 5.90 27.43
N PHE A 15 13.97 6.18 26.19
CA PHE A 15 14.17 5.13 25.20
C PHE A 15 15.21 5.57 24.18
N VAL A 16 15.82 4.60 23.54
CA VAL A 16 16.70 4.76 22.39
C VAL A 16 16.17 3.84 21.30
N LEU A 17 15.93 4.35 20.10
CA LEU A 17 15.54 3.56 18.93
C LEU A 17 16.56 3.83 17.83
N THR A 18 17.35 2.84 17.46
CA THR A 18 18.42 2.93 16.47
C THR A 18 18.14 2.00 15.32
N VAL A 19 18.49 2.42 14.11
CA VAL A 19 18.53 1.54 12.94
C VAL A 19 19.98 1.46 12.48
N GLU A 20 20.52 0.26 12.40
CA GLU A 20 21.90 -0.03 12.02
C GLU A 20 21.94 -1.14 10.97
N SER A 21 23.05 -1.24 10.22
CA SER A 21 23.28 -2.35 9.31
C SER A 21 23.76 -3.57 10.11
N GLU A 22 23.36 -4.78 9.68
CA GLU A 22 23.88 -6.01 10.27
C GLU A 22 25.41 -6.13 10.09
N ASN A 23 25.92 -5.62 8.97
CA ASN A 23 27.35 -5.58 8.68
C ASN A 23 27.96 -4.28 9.20
N SER A 24 28.20 -4.25 10.52
CA SER A 24 28.78 -3.13 11.29
C SER A 24 30.20 -2.66 10.88
N GLU A 25 30.76 -3.12 9.76
CA GLU A 25 32.11 -2.73 9.32
C GLU A 25 32.15 -1.41 8.54
N ASN A 26 31.00 -0.89 8.07
CA ASN A 26 30.92 0.39 7.34
C ASN A 26 29.78 1.28 7.86
N ASP A 27 30.12 2.37 8.55
CA ASP A 27 29.18 3.43 9.01
C ASP A 27 28.49 4.19 7.85
N GLU A 28 28.82 3.90 6.59
CA GLU A 28 28.26 4.54 5.39
C GLU A 28 27.15 3.72 4.69
N THR A 29 26.78 2.55 5.20
CA THR A 29 25.67 1.78 4.60
C THR A 29 24.34 2.50 4.79
N ASP A 30 23.56 2.69 3.72
CA ASP A 30 22.22 3.25 3.81
C ASP A 30 21.31 2.26 4.57
N VAL A 31 20.84 2.69 5.74
CA VAL A 31 19.97 1.92 6.62
C VAL A 31 18.51 2.39 6.54
N GLY A 32 18.20 3.22 5.54
CA GLY A 32 16.90 3.84 5.37
C GLY A 32 16.71 5.09 6.23
N ARG A 33 15.54 5.71 6.10
CA ARG A 33 15.25 7.02 6.71
C ARG A 33 14.06 6.96 7.65
N MET A 34 14.25 7.45 8.87
CA MET A 34 13.16 7.66 9.82
C MET A 34 12.55 9.06 9.67
N ASP A 35 11.22 9.14 9.71
CA ASP A 35 10.45 10.38 9.72
C ASP A 35 9.44 10.38 10.88
N LEU A 36 9.37 11.51 11.59
CA LEU A 36 8.52 11.68 12.75
C LEU A 36 7.22 12.39 12.38
N SER A 37 6.08 11.83 12.76
CA SER A 37 4.78 12.52 12.69
C SER A 37 4.78 13.74 13.64
N PRO A 38 3.89 14.73 13.42
CA PRO A 38 3.77 15.89 14.31
C PRO A 38 3.53 15.50 15.79
N GLU A 39 2.76 14.44 16.03
CA GLU A 39 2.48 13.91 17.36
C GLU A 39 3.74 13.26 17.97
N THR A 40 4.46 12.44 17.20
CA THR A 40 5.67 11.78 17.68
C THR A 40 6.79 12.77 17.98
N LYS A 41 6.90 13.90 17.26
CA LYS A 41 7.89 14.96 17.54
C LYS A 41 7.77 15.56 18.94
N MET A 42 6.59 15.49 19.57
CA MET A 42 6.41 15.94 20.95
C MET A 42 6.98 14.97 21.99
N LEU A 43 7.25 13.72 21.59
CA LEU A 43 7.65 12.63 22.47
C LEU A 43 9.07 12.13 22.18
N ALA A 44 9.52 12.23 20.92
CA ALA A 44 10.80 11.74 20.43
C ALA A 44 11.51 12.81 19.58
N ARG A 45 12.84 12.72 19.54
CA ARG A 45 13.71 13.54 18.69
C ARG A 45 14.90 12.73 18.20
N PHE A 46 15.55 13.18 17.14
CA PHE A 46 16.83 12.60 16.74
C PHE A 46 17.93 12.88 17.76
N SER A 47 18.81 11.89 17.96
CA SER A 47 20.00 12.03 18.77
C SER A 47 20.97 13.00 18.11
N ASN A 48 21.68 13.79 18.92
CA ASN A 48 22.74 14.67 18.43
C ASN A 48 24.09 13.93 18.31
N GLN A 49 24.16 12.69 18.81
CA GLN A 49 25.40 11.90 18.89
C GLN A 49 25.48 10.85 17.79
N CYS A 50 24.35 10.26 17.41
CA CYS A 50 24.29 9.20 16.41
C CYS A 50 23.24 9.54 15.34
N PRO A 51 23.61 9.51 14.04
CA PRO A 51 22.63 9.54 12.97
C PRO A 51 21.77 8.26 13.03
N ASN A 52 20.52 8.31 12.57
CA ASN A 52 19.59 7.17 12.60
C ASN A 52 19.25 6.64 14.00
N THR A 53 19.43 7.45 15.04
CA THR A 53 18.98 7.17 16.41
C THR A 53 17.94 8.19 16.86
N LEU A 54 16.84 7.69 17.42
CA LEU A 54 15.81 8.46 18.10
C LEU A 54 15.92 8.27 19.61
N VAL A 55 15.75 9.37 20.33
CA VAL A 55 15.75 9.42 21.81
C VAL A 55 14.52 10.19 22.29
N GLU A 56 14.23 10.13 23.59
CA GLU A 56 13.14 10.93 24.14
C GLU A 56 13.40 12.43 24.01
N SER A 57 12.35 13.18 23.65
CA SER A 57 12.35 14.64 23.73
C SER A 57 11.77 15.15 25.06
N SER A 58 10.96 14.32 25.74
CA SER A 58 10.33 14.65 27.02
C SER A 58 10.30 13.45 27.98
N VAL A 59 10.27 13.74 29.29
CA VAL A 59 10.15 12.74 30.38
C VAL A 59 8.70 12.35 30.69
N VAL A 60 7.77 12.72 29.81
CA VAL A 60 6.36 12.30 29.91
C VAL A 60 6.29 10.78 29.79
N PRO A 61 5.60 10.07 30.70
CA PRO A 61 5.38 8.63 30.57
C PRO A 61 4.62 8.30 29.28
N LYS A 62 5.10 7.30 28.55
CA LYS A 62 4.59 6.90 27.23
C LYS A 62 4.19 5.42 27.29
N SER A 63 3.13 5.06 26.60
CA SER A 63 2.76 3.66 26.36
C SER A 63 3.19 3.16 24.99
N GLU A 64 3.39 4.09 24.04
CA GLU A 64 3.72 3.79 22.65
C GLU A 64 4.45 4.96 21.97
N ILE A 65 5.32 4.65 21.01
CA ILE A 65 5.92 5.57 20.05
C ILE A 65 5.85 4.95 18.66
N GLN A 66 5.39 5.72 17.67
CA GLN A 66 5.30 5.29 16.28
C GLN A 66 6.15 6.19 15.38
N VAL A 67 6.91 5.56 14.49
CA VAL A 67 7.84 6.22 13.57
C VAL A 67 7.63 5.65 12.17
N PHE A 68 7.63 6.53 11.17
CA PHE A 68 7.70 6.08 9.78
C PHE A 68 9.15 5.80 9.44
N TRP A 69 9.41 4.63 8.88
CA TRP A 69 10.73 4.28 8.38
C TRP A 69 10.58 3.84 6.93
N THR A 70 11.34 4.50 6.07
CA THR A 70 11.48 4.18 4.66
C THR A 70 12.70 3.28 4.52
N ALA A 71 12.49 2.08 3.96
CA ALA A 71 13.55 1.11 3.75
C ALA A 71 14.64 1.66 2.80
N PRO A 72 15.90 1.23 2.97
CA PRO A 72 16.97 1.59 2.05
C PRO A 72 16.74 0.98 0.65
N PRO A 73 17.49 1.45 -0.38
CA PRO A 73 17.45 0.87 -1.71
C PRO A 73 17.74 -0.64 -1.73
N LYS A 74 17.36 -1.30 -2.83
CA LYS A 74 17.71 -2.72 -3.07
C LYS A 74 19.20 -2.96 -2.95
N ASP A 75 19.59 -4.18 -2.59
CA ASP A 75 20.97 -4.63 -2.35
C ASP A 75 21.68 -3.94 -1.16
N SER A 76 20.95 -3.22 -0.29
CA SER A 76 21.53 -2.58 0.90
C SER A 76 21.77 -3.55 2.07
N GLY A 77 21.38 -4.82 1.92
CA GLY A 77 21.53 -5.86 2.95
C GLY A 77 20.47 -5.78 4.06
N CYS A 78 20.71 -6.49 5.15
CA CYS A 78 19.79 -6.51 6.29
C CYS A 78 20.07 -5.34 7.24
N VAL A 79 19.00 -4.73 7.72
CA VAL A 79 19.03 -3.70 8.76
C VAL A 79 18.50 -4.25 10.08
N LEU A 80 19.04 -3.77 11.19
CA LEU A 80 18.63 -4.07 12.54
C LEU A 80 17.97 -2.82 13.14
N VAL A 81 16.69 -2.94 13.46
CA VAL A 81 15.95 -1.94 14.24
C VAL A 81 16.02 -2.33 15.70
N LYS A 82 16.79 -1.58 16.50
CA LYS A 82 17.03 -1.84 17.92
C LYS A 82 16.37 -0.78 18.78
N ALA A 83 15.54 -1.21 19.71
CA ALA A 83 14.99 -0.39 20.78
C ALA A 83 15.68 -0.70 22.10
N THR A 84 15.85 0.30 22.94
CA THR A 84 16.31 0.17 24.32
C THR A 84 15.41 1.04 25.18
N VAL A 85 14.82 0.48 26.23
CA VAL A 85 13.97 1.19 27.17
C VAL A 85 14.72 1.31 28.50
N ILE A 86 14.86 2.53 29.00
CA ILE A 86 15.61 2.81 30.23
C ILE A 86 14.61 3.17 31.33
N GLU A 87 14.53 2.33 32.37
CA GLU A 87 13.63 2.54 33.51
C GLU A 87 14.34 3.28 34.65
N SER A 88 15.62 2.94 34.89
CA SER A 88 16.48 3.62 35.86
C SER A 88 17.95 3.56 35.44
N LYS A 89 18.85 4.21 36.21
CA LYS A 89 20.30 4.15 35.95
C LYS A 89 20.87 2.73 35.98
N TYR A 90 20.17 1.79 36.62
CA TYR A 90 20.62 0.41 36.80
C TYR A 90 19.68 -0.63 36.17
N GLU A 91 18.52 -0.21 35.66
CA GLU A 91 17.53 -1.07 35.00
C GLU A 91 17.22 -0.51 33.61
N TRP A 92 17.67 -1.24 32.61
CA TRP A 92 17.41 -0.97 31.20
C TRP A 92 17.14 -2.30 30.48
N TYR A 93 16.33 -2.25 29.44
CA TYR A 93 15.96 -3.37 28.60
C TYR A 93 16.42 -3.03 27.18
N GLY A 94 17.32 -3.83 26.60
CA GLY A 94 17.88 -3.64 25.27
C GLY A 94 18.50 -4.94 24.77
N ASP A 95 18.72 -5.07 23.46
CA ASP A 95 19.29 -6.24 22.80
C ASP A 95 18.50 -7.57 22.91
N ASP A 96 17.33 -7.58 23.54
CA ASP A 96 16.41 -8.73 23.56
C ASP A 96 15.72 -8.94 22.18
N GLU A 97 15.34 -10.19 21.85
CA GLU A 97 14.64 -10.57 20.59
C GLU A 97 13.33 -9.80 20.31
N TRP A 98 12.76 -9.19 21.35
CA TRP A 98 11.52 -8.41 21.26
C TRP A 98 11.76 -6.92 21.04
N LEU A 99 12.96 -6.42 21.35
CA LEU A 99 13.36 -5.02 21.15
C LEU A 99 14.29 -4.85 19.95
N THR A 100 14.83 -5.95 19.42
CA THR A 100 15.62 -5.96 18.19
C THR A 100 14.85 -6.68 17.08
N LYS A 101 14.70 -6.03 15.92
CA LYS A 101 14.13 -6.64 14.71
C LYS A 101 15.06 -6.51 13.53
N GLN A 102 15.40 -7.66 12.94
CA GLN A 102 16.12 -7.72 11.68
C GLN A 102 15.13 -7.65 10.52
N LEU A 103 15.41 -6.77 9.58
CA LEU A 103 14.67 -6.59 8.34
C LEU A 103 15.66 -6.77 7.21
N CYS A 104 15.50 -7.83 6.44
CA CYS A 104 16.29 -8.08 5.25
C CYS A 104 15.49 -7.72 4.00
N GLU A 105 16.20 -7.40 2.92
CA GLU A 105 15.60 -7.44 1.61
C GLU A 105 14.99 -8.83 1.38
N GLU A 106 13.68 -8.87 1.09
CA GLU A 106 12.97 -10.10 0.83
C GLU A 106 13.42 -10.66 -0.52
N ASN A 107 14.44 -11.51 -0.51
CA ASN A 107 14.84 -12.33 -1.66
C ASN A 107 13.83 -13.48 -1.87
N ALA A 108 12.55 -13.15 -1.99
CA ALA A 108 11.52 -14.12 -2.35
C ALA A 108 11.52 -14.26 -3.87
N LYS A 109 12.12 -15.36 -4.34
CA LYS A 109 11.98 -15.91 -5.70
C LYS A 109 10.56 -15.68 -6.24
N ASP A 110 10.40 -14.66 -7.09
CA ASP A 110 9.39 -14.34 -8.13
C ASP A 110 7.90 -14.77 -8.03
N GLU A 111 7.39 -15.41 -6.96
CA GLU A 111 5.98 -15.87 -6.89
C GLU A 111 5.08 -15.02 -5.98
N ASN A 112 5.64 -14.04 -5.26
CA ASN A 112 4.92 -13.25 -4.26
C ASN A 112 4.79 -11.76 -4.61
N VAL A 113 5.51 -11.29 -5.64
CA VAL A 113 5.52 -9.88 -6.05
C VAL A 113 4.41 -9.68 -7.07
N GLN A 114 3.43 -8.84 -6.72
CA GLN A 114 2.42 -8.41 -7.69
C GLN A 114 3.05 -7.45 -8.71
N PRO A 115 2.61 -7.48 -9.98
CA PRO A 115 3.06 -6.51 -10.97
C PRO A 115 2.73 -5.08 -10.53
N GLU A 116 3.53 -4.11 -10.98
CA GLU A 116 3.26 -2.70 -10.74
C GLU A 116 1.94 -2.29 -11.42
N ILE A 117 1.10 -1.58 -10.67
CA ILE A 117 -0.19 -1.10 -11.17
C ILE A 117 0.04 0.00 -12.20
N THR A 118 -0.49 -0.18 -13.41
CA THR A 118 -0.37 0.81 -14.48
C THR A 118 -1.57 1.76 -14.44
N ARG A 119 -1.34 3.08 -14.48
CA ARG A 119 -2.45 4.05 -14.42
C ARG A 119 -3.33 4.07 -15.68
N ARG A 120 -2.74 3.76 -16.84
CA ARG A 120 -3.43 3.74 -18.14
C ARG A 120 -3.03 2.46 -18.88
N CYS A 121 -3.96 1.52 -19.00
CA CYS A 121 -3.77 0.33 -19.80
C CYS A 121 -4.02 0.63 -21.30
N CYS A 122 -3.02 0.42 -22.15
CA CYS A 122 -3.11 0.63 -23.59
C CYS A 122 -3.57 -0.62 -24.37
N ALA A 123 -3.83 -1.75 -23.69
CA ALA A 123 -4.29 -2.97 -24.35
C ALA A 123 -5.70 -2.79 -24.91
N CYS A 124 -5.85 -2.88 -26.23
CA CYS A 124 -7.15 -2.63 -26.86
C CYS A 124 -8.13 -3.81 -26.76
N GLN A 125 -7.62 -5.04 -26.81
CA GLN A 125 -8.42 -6.25 -26.75
C GLN A 125 -9.08 -6.41 -25.38
N GLU A 126 -10.24 -7.08 -25.32
CA GLU A 126 -10.81 -7.56 -24.06
C GLU A 126 -10.29 -8.97 -23.78
N ALA A 127 -9.75 -9.22 -22.60
CA ALA A 127 -9.20 -10.52 -22.23
C ALA A 127 -10.14 -11.29 -21.31
N LYS A 128 -10.30 -12.59 -21.58
CA LYS A 128 -11.02 -13.55 -20.75
C LYS A 128 -10.02 -14.40 -19.99
N TYR A 129 -10.14 -14.39 -18.67
CA TYR A 129 -9.32 -15.19 -17.78
C TYR A 129 -10.13 -16.28 -17.10
N GLU A 130 -9.46 -17.38 -16.80
CA GLU A 130 -9.88 -18.35 -15.80
C GLU A 130 -9.02 -18.16 -14.56
N VAL A 131 -9.65 -18.04 -13.41
CA VAL A 131 -9.00 -18.09 -12.10
C VAL A 131 -9.24 -19.46 -11.48
N ALA A 132 -8.16 -20.08 -11.01
CA ALA A 132 -8.19 -21.28 -10.20
C ALA A 132 -7.64 -20.95 -8.80
N PHE A 133 -8.47 -21.14 -7.78
CA PHE A 133 -8.07 -21.02 -6.39
C PHE A 133 -7.83 -22.41 -5.82
N GLU A 134 -6.59 -22.69 -5.43
CA GLU A 134 -6.15 -23.96 -4.86
C GLU A 134 -5.92 -23.82 -3.35
N GLY A 135 -6.65 -24.55 -2.52
CA GLY A 135 -6.41 -24.55 -1.08
C GLY A 135 -5.15 -25.35 -0.69
N LYS A 136 -4.37 -24.84 0.26
CA LYS A 136 -3.19 -25.52 0.84
C LYS A 136 -3.29 -25.68 2.36
N TRP A 137 -4.35 -25.17 2.98
CA TRP A 137 -4.58 -25.23 4.41
C TRP A 137 -4.97 -26.63 4.89
N THR A 138 -4.05 -27.28 5.59
CA THR A 138 -4.24 -28.62 6.17
C THR A 138 -3.51 -28.73 7.50
N ARG A 139 -3.82 -29.78 8.28
CA ARG A 139 -3.08 -30.13 9.50
C ARG A 139 -1.58 -30.37 9.25
N ASN A 140 -1.18 -30.78 8.05
CA ASN A 140 0.22 -31.06 7.75
C ASN A 140 1.01 -29.79 7.39
N THR A 141 0.38 -28.86 6.67
CA THR A 141 1.00 -27.58 6.29
C THR A 141 0.94 -26.56 7.42
N HIS A 142 -0.13 -26.56 8.21
CA HIS A 142 -0.40 -25.62 9.30
C HIS A 142 -0.77 -26.38 10.58
N PRO A 143 0.16 -27.13 11.21
CA PRO A 143 -0.16 -28.04 12.33
C PRO A 143 -0.56 -27.32 13.63
N ARG A 144 -0.01 -26.13 13.88
CA ARG A 144 -0.18 -25.40 15.14
C ARG A 144 -1.63 -24.96 15.31
N HIS A 145 -2.24 -25.40 16.42
CA HIS A 145 -3.62 -25.13 16.80
C HIS A 145 -4.65 -25.42 15.68
N PHE A 146 -4.32 -26.31 14.72
CA PHE A 146 -5.22 -26.63 13.61
C PHE A 146 -6.56 -27.14 14.15
N PRO A 147 -7.71 -26.65 13.64
CA PRO A 147 -9.02 -27.01 14.17
C PRO A 147 -9.21 -28.52 14.33
N SER A 148 -9.63 -28.95 15.52
CA SER A 148 -9.86 -30.37 15.83
C SER A 148 -10.96 -30.96 14.97
N ASP A 149 -12.04 -30.20 14.76
CA ASP A 149 -13.10 -30.56 13.83
C ASP A 149 -12.71 -30.17 12.39
N GLN A 150 -12.23 -31.17 11.64
CA GLN A 150 -11.84 -30.98 10.24
C GLN A 150 -13.04 -30.73 9.33
N TRP A 151 -14.24 -31.21 9.67
CA TRP A 151 -15.43 -31.00 8.85
C TRP A 151 -15.90 -29.56 8.85
N ALA A 152 -15.56 -28.80 9.89
CA ALA A 152 -15.79 -27.36 9.97
C ALA A 152 -14.80 -26.54 9.13
N THR A 153 -13.66 -27.13 8.71
CA THR A 153 -12.63 -26.40 7.96
C THR A 153 -13.07 -26.16 6.51
N LYS A 154 -13.13 -24.89 6.13
CA LYS A 154 -13.45 -24.46 4.77
C LYS A 154 -12.90 -23.08 4.45
N PHE A 155 -12.75 -22.81 3.17
CA PHE A 155 -12.75 -21.47 2.60
C PHE A 155 -14.19 -21.12 2.24
N SER A 156 -14.64 -19.90 2.56
CA SER A 156 -15.95 -19.41 2.12
C SER A 156 -16.02 -19.37 0.59
N ASP A 157 -17.22 -19.12 0.06
CA ASP A 157 -17.36 -18.75 -1.35
C ASP A 157 -16.42 -17.58 -1.68
N ILE A 158 -15.80 -17.67 -2.84
CA ILE A 158 -14.83 -16.68 -3.31
C ILE A 158 -15.61 -15.61 -4.04
N VAL A 159 -15.38 -14.35 -3.67
CA VAL A 159 -15.98 -13.19 -4.32
C VAL A 159 -14.91 -12.21 -4.72
N GLY A 160 -15.10 -11.61 -5.88
CA GLY A 160 -14.22 -10.58 -6.38
C GLY A 160 -14.81 -9.83 -7.55
N ALA A 161 -14.00 -8.99 -8.16
CA ALA A 161 -14.38 -8.23 -9.33
C ALA A 161 -13.15 -7.89 -10.19
N SER A 162 -13.36 -7.76 -11.49
CA SER A 162 -12.51 -6.94 -12.34
C SER A 162 -13.01 -5.50 -12.33
N HIS A 163 -12.14 -4.55 -12.02
CA HIS A 163 -12.53 -3.17 -11.71
C HIS A 163 -11.49 -2.15 -12.18
N GLN A 164 -11.91 -0.88 -12.19
CA GLN A 164 -11.03 0.26 -12.47
C GLN A 164 -10.09 0.56 -11.29
N LEU A 165 -9.08 1.38 -11.55
CA LEU A 165 -8.25 1.98 -10.49
C LEU A 165 -9.14 2.71 -9.47
N TYR A 166 -8.76 2.64 -8.19
CA TYR A 166 -9.47 3.25 -7.05
C TYR A 166 -10.87 2.68 -6.71
N HIS A 167 -11.32 1.63 -7.40
CA HIS A 167 -12.64 1.01 -7.19
C HIS A 167 -12.56 -0.40 -6.59
N ALA A 168 -11.42 -0.75 -5.98
CA ALA A 168 -11.28 -1.99 -5.24
C ALA A 168 -12.17 -1.98 -4.00
N PHE A 169 -12.87 -3.08 -3.74
CA PHE A 169 -13.69 -3.26 -2.55
C PHE A 169 -12.87 -3.53 -1.28
N TRP A 170 -11.57 -3.80 -1.42
CA TRP A 170 -10.62 -3.89 -0.33
C TRP A 170 -9.22 -3.58 -0.82
N SER A 171 -8.32 -3.20 0.08
CA SER A 171 -6.92 -2.90 -0.22
C SER A 171 -6.06 -3.18 1.00
N TYR A 172 -4.78 -3.45 0.76
CA TYR A 172 -3.81 -3.64 1.82
C TYR A 172 -3.67 -2.37 2.64
N GLU A 173 -3.55 -2.52 3.96
CA GLU A 173 -3.36 -1.43 4.92
C GLU A 173 -4.48 -0.37 4.95
N ASN A 174 -5.65 -0.69 4.38
CA ASN A 174 -6.81 0.20 4.40
C ASN A 174 -7.98 -0.43 5.17
N TYR A 175 -9.00 0.36 5.48
CA TYR A 175 -10.18 -0.10 6.20
C TYR A 175 -11.12 -0.92 5.31
N ALA A 176 -11.61 -2.02 5.85
CA ALA A 176 -12.61 -2.88 5.21
C ALA A 176 -13.98 -2.18 5.07
N THR A 177 -14.63 -2.37 3.92
CA THR A 177 -16.04 -1.99 3.69
C THR A 177 -16.99 -2.85 4.52
N GLU A 178 -18.25 -2.44 4.64
CA GLU A 178 -19.24 -3.20 5.40
C GLU A 178 -19.46 -4.62 4.84
N GLY A 179 -19.50 -4.75 3.52
CA GLY A 179 -19.57 -6.03 2.84
C GLY A 179 -18.35 -6.92 3.13
N LEU A 180 -17.15 -6.35 3.19
CA LEU A 180 -15.95 -7.10 3.55
C LEU A 180 -15.99 -7.54 5.02
N LYS A 181 -16.49 -6.70 5.93
CA LYS A 181 -16.64 -7.05 7.35
C LYS A 181 -17.58 -8.23 7.55
N GLU A 182 -18.75 -8.22 6.93
CA GLU A 182 -19.70 -9.32 7.05
C GLU A 182 -19.12 -10.63 6.48
N LEU A 183 -18.42 -10.55 5.35
CA LEU A 183 -17.73 -11.69 4.77
C LEU A 183 -16.65 -12.20 5.72
N ALA A 184 -15.85 -11.30 6.30
CA ALA A 184 -14.77 -11.63 7.21
C ALA A 184 -15.27 -12.22 8.53
N ASP A 185 -16.42 -11.80 9.05
CA ASP A 185 -16.98 -12.34 10.30
C ASP A 185 -17.70 -13.69 10.07
N THR A 186 -18.62 -13.72 9.10
CA THR A 186 -19.57 -14.83 8.93
C THR A 186 -19.25 -15.78 7.78
N GLY A 187 -18.49 -15.32 6.80
CA GLY A 187 -18.27 -16.02 5.53
C GLY A 187 -19.43 -15.86 4.53
N VAL A 188 -20.43 -15.02 4.82
CA VAL A 188 -21.55 -14.72 3.93
C VAL A 188 -21.16 -13.62 2.95
N THR A 189 -21.47 -13.81 1.67
CA THR A 189 -21.02 -12.90 0.59
C THR A 189 -22.06 -11.88 0.15
N LYS A 190 -23.29 -11.99 0.64
CA LYS A 190 -24.47 -11.31 0.09
C LYS A 190 -24.32 -9.77 0.05
N THR A 191 -23.82 -9.17 1.13
CA THR A 191 -23.67 -7.71 1.24
C THR A 191 -22.53 -7.22 0.36
N LEU A 192 -21.38 -7.91 0.37
CA LEU A 192 -20.28 -7.57 -0.53
C LEU A 192 -20.69 -7.64 -2.01
N GLU A 193 -21.46 -8.65 -2.39
CA GLU A 193 -21.98 -8.74 -3.75
C GLU A 193 -22.95 -7.60 -4.11
N ALA A 194 -23.71 -7.10 -3.13
CA ALA A 194 -24.58 -5.96 -3.33
C ALA A 194 -23.77 -4.66 -3.51
N GLU A 195 -22.70 -4.47 -2.73
CA GLU A 195 -21.75 -3.36 -2.90
C GLU A 195 -21.13 -3.37 -4.31
N LEU A 196 -20.67 -4.53 -4.77
CA LEU A 196 -20.11 -4.68 -6.11
C LEU A 196 -21.14 -4.41 -7.21
N LYS A 197 -22.40 -4.83 -7.04
CA LYS A 197 -23.46 -4.53 -8.00
C LYS A 197 -23.79 -3.04 -8.04
N ASN A 198 -23.81 -2.37 -6.89
CA ASN A 198 -24.05 -0.94 -6.81
C ASN A 198 -22.93 -0.12 -7.48
N ASN A 199 -21.69 -0.62 -7.43
CA ASN A 199 -20.54 -0.06 -8.13
C ASN A 199 -20.36 -0.58 -9.58
N GLY A 200 -21.42 -1.10 -10.19
CA GLY A 200 -21.36 -1.77 -11.50
C GLY A 200 -20.85 -0.91 -12.67
N GLN A 201 -20.81 0.42 -12.55
CA GLN A 201 -20.24 1.31 -13.57
C GLN A 201 -18.71 1.21 -13.66
N HIS A 202 -18.05 0.84 -12.55
CA HIS A 202 -16.59 0.72 -12.43
C HIS A 202 -16.13 -0.74 -12.33
N ILE A 203 -17.04 -1.69 -12.57
CA ILE A 203 -16.79 -3.12 -12.48
C ILE A 203 -17.17 -3.76 -13.82
N ARG A 204 -16.24 -4.49 -14.41
CA ARG A 204 -16.47 -5.22 -15.65
C ARG A 204 -17.15 -6.56 -15.41
N THR A 205 -16.63 -7.35 -14.47
CA THR A 205 -17.16 -8.68 -14.14
C THR A 205 -17.12 -8.91 -12.64
N ILE A 206 -18.24 -9.35 -12.06
CA ILE A 206 -18.26 -9.89 -10.69
C ILE A 206 -17.84 -11.36 -10.74
N ILE A 207 -16.80 -11.70 -9.99
CA ILE A 207 -16.18 -13.02 -9.94
C ILE A 207 -16.77 -13.78 -8.76
N LYS A 208 -17.25 -15.00 -9.02
CA LYS A 208 -17.77 -15.90 -7.98
C LYS A 208 -17.32 -17.33 -8.22
N ALA A 209 -16.77 -17.94 -7.19
CA ALA A 209 -16.47 -19.37 -7.18
C ALA A 209 -17.00 -20.00 -5.90
N ARG A 210 -17.37 -21.28 -5.96
CA ARG A 210 -17.76 -22.02 -4.75
C ARG A 210 -16.55 -22.18 -3.84
N GLY A 211 -16.78 -22.05 -2.55
CA GLY A 211 -15.78 -22.30 -1.52
C GLY A 211 -15.30 -23.75 -1.49
N LEU A 212 -14.21 -23.98 -0.78
CA LEU A 212 -13.59 -25.30 -0.63
C LEU A 212 -13.78 -25.78 0.80
N GLN A 213 -14.27 -26.99 1.02
CA GLN A 213 -14.49 -27.57 2.34
C GLN A 213 -13.87 -28.96 2.41
N PHE A 214 -13.43 -29.38 3.60
CA PHE A 214 -13.02 -30.76 3.84
C PHE A 214 -14.10 -31.76 3.36
N PRO A 215 -13.73 -32.85 2.65
CA PRO A 215 -12.38 -33.36 2.37
C PRO A 215 -11.68 -32.72 1.15
N ASN A 216 -12.37 -31.85 0.41
CA ASN A 216 -11.88 -31.23 -0.83
C ASN A 216 -11.23 -29.85 -0.61
N ILE A 217 -10.83 -29.53 0.63
CA ILE A 217 -10.26 -28.22 0.97
C ILE A 217 -8.97 -27.93 0.19
N THR A 218 -8.26 -28.97 -0.25
CA THR A 218 -7.01 -28.86 -1.04
C THR A 218 -7.23 -28.97 -2.54
N LYS A 219 -8.48 -29.01 -3.01
CA LYS A 219 -8.79 -29.01 -4.44
C LYS A 219 -8.77 -27.58 -4.97
N SER A 220 -8.97 -27.46 -6.28
CA SER A 220 -9.13 -26.17 -6.94
C SER A 220 -10.59 -25.88 -7.25
N THR A 221 -11.00 -24.64 -7.06
CA THR A 221 -12.27 -24.09 -7.54
C THR A 221 -11.99 -23.06 -8.61
N TYR A 222 -12.90 -22.91 -9.56
CA TYR A 222 -12.66 -22.14 -10.79
C TYR A 222 -13.74 -21.09 -10.99
N ALA A 223 -13.34 -19.94 -11.51
CA ALA A 223 -14.25 -18.92 -12.02
C ALA A 223 -13.67 -18.29 -13.28
N VAL A 224 -14.53 -17.67 -14.07
CA VAL A 224 -14.14 -17.03 -15.33
C VAL A 224 -14.59 -15.59 -15.28
N PHE A 225 -13.74 -14.69 -15.75
CA PHE A 225 -14.02 -13.26 -15.78
C PHE A 225 -13.38 -12.58 -16.98
N ARG A 226 -13.79 -11.34 -17.23
CA ARG A 226 -13.24 -10.52 -18.30
C ARG A 226 -12.66 -9.21 -17.77
N VAL A 227 -11.63 -8.74 -18.44
CA VAL A 227 -10.95 -7.46 -18.20
C VAL A 227 -10.82 -6.70 -19.51
N ASP A 228 -10.84 -5.38 -19.42
CA ASP A 228 -10.64 -4.46 -20.53
C ASP A 228 -9.68 -3.33 -20.11
N SER A 229 -9.28 -2.46 -21.03
CA SER A 229 -8.36 -1.35 -20.76
C SER A 229 -8.78 -0.40 -19.64
N ARG A 230 -10.07 -0.35 -19.29
CA ARG A 230 -10.55 0.47 -18.17
C ARG A 230 -10.57 -0.32 -16.87
N ASN A 231 -10.95 -1.59 -16.93
CA ASN A 231 -11.13 -2.50 -15.80
C ASN A 231 -10.08 -3.63 -15.86
N HIS A 232 -8.81 -3.24 -15.76
CA HIS A 232 -7.66 -4.14 -15.92
C HIS A 232 -7.15 -4.72 -14.59
N LEU A 233 -7.69 -4.25 -13.46
CA LEU A 233 -7.35 -4.75 -12.12
C LEU A 233 -8.32 -5.82 -11.66
N VAL A 234 -7.83 -6.75 -10.84
CA VAL A 234 -8.63 -7.82 -10.23
C VAL A 234 -8.41 -7.85 -8.73
N SER A 235 -9.52 -7.93 -7.99
CA SER A 235 -9.50 -8.18 -6.54
C SER A 235 -10.40 -9.36 -6.20
N LEU A 236 -9.94 -10.25 -5.32
CA LEU A 236 -10.61 -11.48 -4.89
C LEU A 236 -10.41 -11.71 -3.40
N VAL A 237 -11.41 -12.25 -2.72
CA VAL A 237 -11.34 -12.58 -1.29
C VAL A 237 -12.14 -13.84 -0.95
N SER A 238 -11.71 -14.56 0.07
CA SER A 238 -12.42 -15.68 0.71
C SER A 238 -12.07 -15.72 2.20
N LYS A 239 -13.04 -16.03 3.08
CA LYS A 239 -12.81 -16.20 4.52
C LYS A 239 -12.22 -17.57 4.80
N ILE A 240 -11.23 -17.63 5.69
CA ILE A 240 -10.73 -18.87 6.29
C ILE A 240 -11.68 -19.26 7.42
N ILE A 241 -12.26 -20.46 7.42
CA ILE A 241 -13.26 -20.87 8.42
C ILE A 241 -12.81 -22.16 9.10
N PRO A 242 -12.79 -22.23 10.45
CA PRO A 242 -13.05 -21.13 11.38
C PRO A 242 -11.89 -20.13 11.44
N SER A 243 -12.22 -18.85 11.60
CA SER A 243 -11.31 -17.77 11.99
C SER A 243 -12.13 -16.65 12.64
N PRO A 244 -11.53 -15.75 13.43
CA PRO A 244 -12.18 -14.53 13.90
C PRO A 244 -12.63 -13.68 12.71
N ASP A 245 -11.67 -13.15 11.94
CA ASP A 245 -11.91 -12.28 10.78
C ASP A 245 -10.86 -12.43 9.68
N TRP A 246 -10.23 -13.62 9.60
CA TRP A 246 -9.13 -13.86 8.69
C TRP A 246 -9.62 -14.22 7.29
N VAL A 247 -9.06 -13.53 6.30
CA VAL A 247 -9.35 -13.72 4.89
C VAL A 247 -8.09 -14.08 4.11
N VAL A 248 -8.30 -14.62 2.91
CA VAL A 248 -7.24 -14.91 1.94
C VAL A 248 -7.69 -14.39 0.58
N GLY A 249 -6.78 -13.75 -0.16
CA GLY A 249 -7.14 -13.08 -1.40
C GLY A 249 -6.03 -12.21 -1.97
N VAL A 250 -6.35 -11.57 -3.09
CA VAL A 250 -5.50 -10.57 -3.75
C VAL A 250 -6.29 -9.28 -3.94
N ALA A 251 -5.64 -8.13 -3.78
CA ALA A 251 -6.22 -6.80 -4.02
C ALA A 251 -5.40 -6.07 -5.09
N ASN A 252 -6.10 -5.44 -6.04
CA ASN A 252 -5.49 -4.63 -7.11
C ASN A 252 -4.46 -5.36 -7.99
N LEU A 253 -4.72 -6.64 -8.32
CA LEU A 253 -3.83 -7.39 -9.21
C LEU A 253 -3.92 -6.86 -10.64
N GLU A 254 -2.80 -6.35 -11.15
CA GLU A 254 -2.67 -5.86 -12.52
C GLU A 254 -2.51 -7.02 -13.53
N LEU A 255 -3.32 -7.00 -14.59
CA LEU A 255 -3.25 -7.96 -15.71
C LEU A 255 -2.81 -7.33 -17.03
N CYS A 256 -2.84 -6.01 -17.12
CA CYS A 256 -2.36 -5.28 -18.28
C CYS A 256 -0.85 -5.07 -18.20
N ARG A 257 -0.15 -5.34 -19.29
CA ARG A 257 1.30 -5.17 -19.40
C ARG A 257 1.63 -3.83 -20.05
N GLN A 258 2.85 -3.36 -19.79
CA GLN A 258 3.37 -2.10 -20.34
C GLN A 258 3.54 -2.14 -21.87
N ASP A 259 3.62 -3.34 -22.47
CA ASP A 259 3.72 -3.57 -23.91
C ASP A 259 2.34 -3.56 -24.63
N CYS A 260 1.29 -3.04 -23.97
CA CYS A 260 -0.08 -3.02 -24.45
C CYS A 260 -0.67 -4.42 -24.71
N THR A 261 -0.15 -5.44 -24.05
CA THR A 261 -0.71 -6.79 -24.06
C THR A 261 -1.30 -7.20 -22.71
N TRP A 262 -1.87 -8.41 -22.67
CA TRP A 262 -2.47 -9.01 -21.49
C TRP A 262 -1.60 -10.14 -20.97
N GLU A 263 -1.36 -10.17 -19.66
CA GLU A 263 -0.56 -11.21 -19.01
C GLU A 263 -1.08 -12.62 -19.32
N GLU A 264 -0.21 -13.55 -19.68
CA GLU A 264 -0.66 -14.87 -20.15
C GLU A 264 -1.07 -15.75 -18.97
N ALA A 265 -0.24 -15.78 -17.93
CA ALA A 265 -0.51 -16.51 -16.71
C ALA A 265 0.18 -15.87 -15.50
N ILE A 266 -0.50 -15.85 -14.36
CA ILE A 266 0.05 -15.43 -13.07
C ILE A 266 -0.20 -16.52 -12.05
N THR A 267 0.82 -16.87 -11.27
CA THR A 267 0.67 -17.71 -10.08
C THR A 267 1.10 -16.94 -8.85
N LEU A 268 0.20 -16.81 -7.87
CA LEU A 268 0.47 -16.12 -6.60
C LEU A 268 0.28 -17.07 -5.44
N ASN A 269 1.23 -17.04 -4.51
CA ASN A 269 1.05 -17.63 -3.20
C ASN A 269 0.20 -16.68 -2.34
N LEU A 270 -0.84 -17.22 -1.72
CA LEU A 270 -1.73 -16.44 -0.87
C LEU A 270 -1.47 -16.72 0.60
N TYR A 271 -1.52 -15.64 1.38
CA TYR A 271 -1.29 -15.62 2.82
C TYR A 271 -2.52 -15.08 3.55
N PRO A 272 -2.69 -15.41 4.84
CA PRO A 272 -3.79 -14.89 5.64
C PRO A 272 -3.66 -13.38 5.90
N TRP A 273 -4.79 -12.67 5.82
CA TRP A 273 -4.95 -11.27 6.14
C TRP A 273 -5.98 -11.11 7.25
N ASP A 274 -5.67 -10.27 8.22
CA ASP A 274 -6.55 -9.85 9.31
C ASP A 274 -7.33 -8.61 8.82
N VAL A 275 -8.66 -8.67 8.90
CA VAL A 275 -9.54 -7.60 8.42
C VAL A 275 -9.69 -6.46 9.43
N GLY A 276 -9.31 -6.70 10.69
CA GLY A 276 -9.26 -5.68 11.74
C GLY A 276 -10.60 -5.40 12.41
N ILE A 277 -11.47 -6.40 12.51
CA ILE A 277 -12.76 -6.30 13.23
C ILE A 277 -12.85 -7.21 14.47
N ASN A 278 -11.97 -8.22 14.58
CA ASN A 278 -11.98 -9.18 15.67
C ASN A 278 -10.54 -9.54 16.09
N ASP A 279 -10.14 -9.13 17.29
CA ASP A 279 -8.77 -9.29 17.81
C ASP A 279 -8.46 -10.74 18.27
N GLY A 280 -9.24 -11.72 17.82
CA GLY A 280 -9.10 -13.12 18.21
C GLY A 280 -7.78 -13.72 17.73
N LEU A 281 -7.01 -14.35 18.62
CA LEU A 281 -5.70 -14.90 18.26
C LEU A 281 -5.74 -16.29 17.63
N GLY A 282 -6.75 -17.10 17.95
CA GLY A 282 -6.91 -18.47 17.47
C GLY A 282 -8.05 -18.63 16.48
N TYR A 283 -8.03 -19.70 15.67
CA TYR A 283 -9.05 -19.99 14.65
C TYR A 283 -10.50 -19.93 15.18
N THR A 284 -10.75 -20.36 16.41
CA THR A 284 -12.09 -20.39 17.02
C THR A 284 -12.27 -19.34 18.11
N SER A 285 -11.31 -18.44 18.28
CA SER A 285 -11.43 -17.35 19.25
C SER A 285 -12.29 -16.23 18.69
N SER A 286 -12.99 -15.51 19.57
CA SER A 286 -13.77 -14.34 19.19
C SER A 286 -13.67 -13.29 20.28
N THR A 287 -13.00 -12.19 19.94
CA THR A 287 -12.85 -11.00 20.75
C THR A 287 -13.08 -9.79 19.83
N PRO A 288 -14.34 -9.37 19.64
CA PRO A 288 -14.68 -8.24 18.78
C PRO A 288 -13.84 -7.02 19.14
N SER A 289 -13.24 -6.39 18.12
CA SER A 289 -12.39 -5.23 18.33
C SER A 289 -13.24 -4.01 18.70
N ARG A 290 -12.69 -3.12 19.52
CA ARG A 290 -13.38 -1.89 19.95
C ARG A 290 -13.43 -0.84 18.84
N GLU A 291 -12.41 -0.84 18.00
CA GLU A 291 -12.24 0.07 16.87
C GLU A 291 -11.75 -0.73 15.68
N GLN A 292 -12.16 -0.35 14.47
CA GLN A 292 -11.68 -1.05 13.29
C GLN A 292 -10.18 -0.78 13.08
N HIS A 293 -9.42 -1.82 12.80
CA HIS A 293 -8.04 -1.73 12.34
C HIS A 293 -7.97 -1.85 10.81
N PRO A 294 -6.95 -1.27 10.16
CA PRO A 294 -6.73 -1.50 8.75
C PRO A 294 -6.37 -2.96 8.47
N VAL A 295 -6.67 -3.43 7.26
CA VAL A 295 -6.37 -4.80 6.82
C VAL A 295 -4.86 -5.04 6.86
N ARG A 296 -4.40 -6.07 7.55
CA ARG A 296 -2.97 -6.35 7.76
C ARG A 296 -2.63 -7.80 7.47
N ARG A 297 -1.41 -8.03 6.97
CA ARG A 297 -0.92 -9.38 6.72
C ARG A 297 -0.65 -10.07 8.06
N ILE A 298 -1.15 -11.29 8.22
CA ILE A 298 -0.73 -12.15 9.33
C ILE A 298 0.61 -12.77 8.93
N THR A 299 1.60 -12.62 9.80
CA THR A 299 2.96 -13.12 9.59
C THR A 299 3.39 -13.99 10.76
N ALA A 300 4.53 -14.66 10.63
CA ALA A 300 5.08 -15.49 11.70
C ALA A 300 5.32 -14.71 13.01
N ASN A 301 5.49 -13.39 12.90
CA ASN A 301 5.76 -12.48 14.01
C ASN A 301 4.64 -11.46 14.26
N TYR A 302 3.49 -11.56 13.57
CA TYR A 302 2.37 -10.65 13.75
C TYR A 302 1.01 -11.37 13.63
N PRO A 303 0.17 -11.37 14.67
CA PRO A 303 0.46 -10.87 16.02
C PRO A 303 1.57 -11.69 16.69
N ASN A 304 2.50 -11.01 17.39
CA ASN A 304 3.61 -11.63 18.11
C ASN A 304 3.12 -12.32 19.40
N ASN A 305 2.39 -13.42 19.26
CA ASN A 305 1.80 -14.13 20.39
C ASN A 305 1.80 -15.65 20.15
N PRO A 306 2.32 -16.47 21.09
CA PRO A 306 2.31 -17.93 21.01
C PRO A 306 0.94 -18.58 20.81
N ASP A 307 -0.15 -17.91 21.16
CA ASP A 307 -1.51 -18.44 20.95
C ASP A 307 -1.93 -18.39 19.48
N SER A 308 -1.31 -17.52 18.67
CA SER A 308 -1.54 -17.46 17.24
C SER A 308 -1.10 -18.77 16.56
N PRO A 309 -1.95 -19.35 15.69
CA PRO A 309 -1.60 -20.57 14.96
C PRO A 309 -0.49 -20.34 13.92
N PHE A 310 -0.24 -19.08 13.56
CA PHE A 310 0.78 -18.72 12.60
C PHE A 310 2.09 -18.27 13.24
N TYR A 311 2.13 -18.12 14.57
CA TYR A 311 3.34 -17.67 15.27
C TYR A 311 4.48 -18.68 15.12
N SER A 312 5.70 -18.18 14.87
CA SER A 312 6.92 -18.99 14.88
C SER A 312 8.02 -18.31 15.68
N ASN A 313 8.64 -19.02 16.63
CA ASN A 313 9.74 -18.49 17.43
C ASN A 313 11.06 -18.41 16.65
N SER A 314 11.20 -19.20 15.58
CA SER A 314 12.37 -19.18 14.69
C SER A 314 12.30 -18.07 13.63
N GLY A 315 11.16 -17.38 13.51
CA GLY A 315 10.93 -16.40 12.46
C GLY A 315 10.76 -17.01 11.06
N GLU A 316 10.61 -18.34 10.94
CA GLU A 316 10.31 -18.99 9.66
C GLU A 316 9.00 -18.46 9.06
N ASP A 317 9.03 -18.12 7.77
CA ASP A 317 7.85 -17.64 7.06
C ASP A 317 6.73 -18.68 7.03
N ILE A 318 5.50 -18.19 7.10
CA ILE A 318 4.30 -19.02 7.02
C ILE A 318 4.27 -19.68 5.63
N GLN A 319 3.88 -20.96 5.56
CA GLN A 319 3.58 -21.58 4.27
C GLN A 319 2.36 -20.93 3.61
N PRO A 320 2.26 -20.90 2.27
CA PRO A 320 1.06 -20.38 1.61
C PRO A 320 -0.18 -21.19 2.03
N ILE A 321 -1.23 -20.48 2.40
CA ILE A 321 -2.50 -21.10 2.83
C ILE A 321 -3.38 -21.47 1.63
N ALA A 322 -3.16 -20.80 0.50
CA ALA A 322 -3.74 -21.11 -0.80
C ALA A 322 -2.80 -20.64 -1.93
N LYS A 323 -3.06 -21.09 -3.16
CA LYS A 323 -2.44 -20.56 -4.38
C LYS A 323 -3.53 -20.07 -5.32
N LEU A 324 -3.21 -19.00 -6.05
CA LEU A 324 -4.08 -18.41 -7.06
C LEU A 324 -3.40 -18.55 -8.42
N HIS A 325 -4.08 -19.16 -9.38
CA HIS A 325 -3.62 -19.27 -10.75
C HIS A 325 -4.58 -18.53 -11.67
N LEU A 326 -4.09 -17.52 -12.39
CA LEU A 326 -4.83 -16.84 -13.43
C LEU A 326 -4.26 -17.27 -14.75
N THR A 327 -5.10 -17.72 -15.68
CA THR A 327 -4.70 -18.10 -17.03
C THR A 327 -5.59 -17.40 -18.05
N ARG A 328 -4.96 -16.74 -19.03
CA ARG A 328 -5.67 -16.09 -20.13
C ARG A 328 -6.20 -17.15 -21.08
N GLN A 329 -7.52 -17.25 -21.16
CA GLN A 329 -8.19 -18.25 -21.98
C GLN A 329 -8.41 -17.77 -23.42
N ARG A 330 -8.77 -16.49 -23.58
CA ARG A 330 -9.13 -15.94 -24.89
C ARG A 330 -9.00 -14.42 -24.91
N LEU A 331 -8.61 -13.89 -26.05
CA LEU A 331 -8.69 -12.47 -26.39
C LEU A 331 -9.90 -12.24 -27.31
N TYR A 332 -10.60 -11.14 -27.09
CA TYR A 332 -11.65 -10.63 -27.95
C TYR A 332 -11.17 -9.35 -28.60
N ASP A 333 -11.08 -9.38 -29.93
CA ASP A 333 -10.74 -8.19 -30.69
C ASP A 333 -11.86 -7.16 -30.55
N LYS A 334 -11.49 -5.98 -30.06
CA LYS A 334 -12.24 -4.77 -30.29
C LYS A 334 -11.69 -4.15 -31.57
N VAL A 335 -12.57 -3.53 -32.36
CA VAL A 335 -12.11 -2.61 -33.41
C VAL A 335 -11.50 -1.42 -32.70
N CYS A 336 -10.20 -1.48 -32.49
CA CYS A 336 -9.37 -0.32 -32.24
C CYS A 336 -9.30 0.34 -33.61
N GLU A 337 -9.84 1.54 -33.77
CA GLU A 337 -9.53 2.28 -34.98
C GLU A 337 -8.03 2.59 -34.96
N GLU A 338 -7.24 1.79 -35.67
CA GLU A 338 -5.89 2.17 -36.12
C GLU A 338 -6.05 3.27 -37.19
N SER A 339 -6.50 4.46 -36.80
CA SER A 339 -6.35 5.69 -37.60
C SER A 339 -7.05 6.87 -36.93
N SER A 340 -6.39 7.43 -35.93
CA SER A 340 -6.10 8.86 -35.81
C SER A 340 -5.53 9.03 -34.42
N VAL A 341 -4.28 9.50 -34.32
CA VAL A 341 -4.04 10.54 -33.33
C VAL A 341 -5.10 11.57 -33.67
N PRO A 342 -6.12 11.82 -32.83
CA PRO A 342 -6.95 12.98 -33.05
C PRO A 342 -6.01 14.15 -32.76
N GLU A 343 -5.30 14.61 -33.79
CA GLU A 343 -5.04 16.02 -33.99
C GLU A 343 -6.39 16.69 -34.28
N GLU A 344 -7.30 16.60 -33.32
CA GLU A 344 -8.25 17.65 -33.05
C GLU A 344 -8.19 17.81 -31.55
N GLU A 345 -7.37 18.80 -31.16
CA GLU A 345 -7.66 19.67 -30.05
C GLU A 345 -9.18 19.91 -29.98
N THR A 346 -9.92 19.03 -29.30
CA THR A 346 -11.12 19.49 -28.62
C THR A 346 -10.57 20.42 -27.57
N ASP A 347 -10.74 21.71 -27.84
CA ASP A 347 -10.20 22.84 -27.11
C ASP A 347 -10.63 22.73 -25.63
N CYS A 348 -9.90 21.92 -24.85
CA CYS A 348 -9.99 21.87 -23.39
C CYS A 348 -9.30 23.12 -22.83
N ALA A 349 -9.47 24.26 -23.51
CA ALA A 349 -9.00 25.56 -23.11
C ALA A 349 -9.54 25.82 -21.72
N THR A 350 -8.65 25.82 -20.74
CA THR A 350 -9.00 26.18 -19.38
C THR A 350 -8.99 27.69 -19.25
N THR A 351 -9.71 28.22 -18.26
CA THR A 351 -9.44 29.57 -17.77
C THR A 351 -8.01 29.63 -17.22
N ASP A 352 -7.51 30.84 -17.01
CA ASP A 352 -6.31 31.00 -16.20
C ASP A 352 -6.59 30.44 -14.80
N TRP A 353 -5.53 30.00 -14.13
CA TRP A 353 -5.61 29.55 -12.75
C TRP A 353 -6.10 30.68 -11.84
N SER A 354 -6.94 30.32 -10.88
CA SER A 354 -7.20 31.20 -9.75
C SER A 354 -5.91 31.49 -8.98
N ASP A 355 -5.91 32.57 -8.20
CA ASP A 355 -4.92 32.73 -7.14
C ASP A 355 -4.92 31.52 -6.20
N TRP A 356 -3.76 31.26 -5.60
CA TRP A 356 -3.62 30.22 -4.59
C TRP A 356 -4.48 30.54 -3.37
N SER A 357 -5.11 29.50 -2.82
CA SER A 357 -5.78 29.59 -1.53
C SER A 357 -4.77 29.97 -0.43
N PRO A 358 -5.24 30.59 0.67
CA PRO A 358 -4.45 30.63 1.89
C PRO A 358 -4.01 29.22 2.29
N CYS A 359 -2.82 29.12 2.88
CA CYS A 359 -2.30 27.85 3.38
C CYS A 359 -3.27 27.24 4.39
N THR A 360 -3.62 25.96 4.23
CA THR A 360 -4.54 25.26 5.15
C THR A 360 -4.00 25.19 6.57
N ALA A 361 -2.66 25.21 6.73
CA ALA A 361 -2.02 25.33 8.01
C ALA A 361 -1.77 26.81 8.38
N ARG A 362 -2.19 27.21 9.58
CA ARG A 362 -1.87 28.53 10.15
C ARG A 362 -0.38 28.67 10.50
N CYS A 363 0.24 27.56 10.91
CA CYS A 363 1.63 27.44 11.33
C CYS A 363 2.20 26.12 10.83
N GLY A 364 3.40 26.11 10.27
CA GLY A 364 4.03 24.86 9.80
C GLY A 364 3.58 24.42 8.41
N VAL A 365 3.92 23.19 8.02
CA VAL A 365 3.58 22.66 6.69
C VAL A 365 2.07 22.49 6.56
N GLY A 366 1.51 23.05 5.50
CA GLY A 366 0.14 22.86 5.08
C GLY A 366 0.06 22.68 3.57
N GLN A 367 -1.13 22.76 3.02
CA GLN A 367 -1.37 22.69 1.59
C GLN A 367 -2.15 23.92 1.15
N MET A 368 -1.89 24.39 -0.06
CA MET A 368 -2.70 25.39 -0.72
C MET A 368 -3.18 24.82 -2.04
N PHE A 369 -4.35 25.26 -2.47
CA PHE A 369 -4.99 24.78 -3.68
C PHE A 369 -5.35 25.97 -4.56
N ARG A 370 -5.28 25.77 -5.87
CA ARG A 370 -5.84 26.68 -6.87
C ARG A 370 -6.70 25.88 -7.84
N ARG A 371 -7.66 26.55 -8.44
CA ARG A 371 -8.63 25.95 -9.35
C ARG A 371 -8.70 26.73 -10.66
N ARG A 372 -8.98 26.03 -11.74
CA ARG A 372 -9.35 26.61 -13.03
C ARG A 372 -10.54 25.85 -13.56
N ASP A 373 -11.32 26.50 -14.40
CA ASP A 373 -12.51 25.91 -14.99
C ASP A 373 -12.29 25.71 -16.49
N LEU A 374 -13.06 24.83 -17.13
CA LEU A 374 -13.06 24.70 -18.59
C LEU A 374 -13.77 25.92 -19.19
N ARG A 375 -13.20 26.53 -20.24
CA ARG A 375 -13.86 27.64 -20.96
C ARG A 375 -15.11 27.15 -21.70
N GLU A 376 -15.11 25.91 -22.17
CA GLU A 376 -16.28 25.24 -22.74
C GLU A 376 -16.60 23.96 -21.98
N ALA A 377 -17.88 23.76 -21.65
CA ALA A 377 -18.35 22.63 -20.88
C ALA A 377 -18.39 21.35 -21.73
N ASN A 378 -17.22 20.73 -21.91
CA ASN A 378 -17.10 19.38 -22.47
C ASN A 378 -16.75 18.40 -21.34
N GLU A 379 -17.68 17.50 -20.99
CA GLU A 379 -17.54 16.53 -19.90
C GLU A 379 -16.49 15.43 -20.19
N ASN A 380 -15.88 15.45 -21.39
CA ASN A 380 -14.90 14.46 -21.83
C ASN A 380 -13.44 14.99 -21.83
N CYS A 381 -13.17 16.12 -21.16
CA CYS A 381 -11.83 16.70 -21.02
C CYS A 381 -11.10 16.16 -19.77
N ASP A 382 -9.99 15.44 -19.95
CA ASP A 382 -9.12 14.93 -18.88
C ASP A 382 -7.96 15.90 -18.63
N VAL A 383 -8.27 17.09 -18.09
CA VAL A 383 -7.30 18.14 -17.71
C VAL A 383 -7.39 18.45 -16.22
N ASP A 384 -6.24 18.69 -15.57
CA ASP A 384 -6.19 19.03 -14.14
C ASP A 384 -6.87 20.37 -13.88
N LEU A 385 -8.04 20.35 -13.24
CA LEU A 385 -8.80 21.54 -12.84
C LEU A 385 -8.45 22.03 -11.42
N VAL A 386 -7.73 21.22 -10.65
CA VAL A 386 -7.31 21.53 -9.28
C VAL A 386 -5.84 21.16 -9.11
N GLU A 387 -5.06 22.11 -8.65
CA GLU A 387 -3.64 21.90 -8.34
C GLU A 387 -3.40 22.10 -6.84
N VAL A 388 -2.61 21.21 -6.25
CA VAL A 388 -2.28 21.22 -4.82
C VAL A 388 -0.78 21.36 -4.65
N ARG A 389 -0.35 22.32 -3.83
CA ARG A 389 1.05 22.51 -3.48
C ARG A 389 1.24 22.58 -1.97
N ASN A 390 2.36 22.04 -1.51
CA ASN A 390 2.78 22.21 -0.13
C ASN A 390 3.13 23.68 0.14
N CYS A 391 2.66 24.19 1.27
CA CYS A 391 2.92 25.54 1.73
C CYS A 391 3.38 25.52 3.19
N TYR A 392 3.86 26.67 3.66
CA TYR A 392 4.22 26.85 5.06
C TYR A 392 3.43 28.01 5.65
N GLY A 393 2.57 27.72 6.61
CA GLY A 393 1.82 28.72 7.37
C GLY A 393 2.79 29.59 8.18
N ARG A 394 2.84 30.89 7.87
CA ARG A 394 3.70 31.89 8.52
C ARG A 394 2.88 32.92 9.30
N SER A 395 1.84 32.48 10.01
CA SER A 395 1.05 33.40 10.84
C SER A 395 1.92 34.02 11.93
N ARG A 396 1.70 35.30 12.25
CA ARG A 396 2.41 36.03 13.33
C ARG A 396 2.16 35.43 14.72
N TYR A 397 1.19 34.54 14.86
CA TYR A 397 0.85 33.82 16.09
C TYR A 397 1.53 32.44 16.18
N CYS A 398 2.37 32.09 15.21
CA CYS A 398 3.20 30.89 15.27
C CYS A 398 4.40 31.17 16.18
N ASN A 399 4.41 30.59 17.37
CA ASN A 399 5.50 30.79 18.31
C ASN A 399 6.76 30.05 17.83
N GLY A 400 7.75 30.84 17.40
CA GLY A 400 9.14 30.41 17.23
C GLY A 400 9.70 30.59 15.83
N TYR A 401 9.92 31.83 15.39
CA TYR A 401 11.14 32.26 14.68
C TYR A 401 11.39 33.75 15.00
N PRO A 402 12.65 34.22 15.00
CA PRO A 402 13.00 35.60 15.29
C PRO A 402 12.47 36.55 14.21
N SER A 403 12.23 37.79 14.62
CA SER A 403 11.80 38.90 13.79
C SER A 403 12.75 39.21 12.63
N GLU A 404 12.14 39.68 11.54
CA GLU A 404 12.69 40.31 10.34
C GLU A 404 13.99 41.09 10.56
N GLY A 405 14.95 40.89 9.66
CA GLY A 405 16.09 41.78 9.47
C GLY A 405 17.29 41.11 8.82
N GLU A 406 17.25 40.89 7.50
CA GLU A 406 18.37 41.13 6.57
C GLU A 406 17.94 40.72 5.15
N ALA A 407 17.87 41.72 4.28
CA ALA A 407 17.73 41.53 2.85
C ALA A 407 19.11 41.24 2.25
N ALA A 408 19.21 40.19 1.45
CA ALA A 408 20.19 40.02 0.38
C ALA A 408 19.51 39.12 -0.66
N THR A 409 18.84 39.69 -1.66
CA THR A 409 19.36 39.87 -3.02
C THR A 409 20.23 38.72 -3.49
N GLU A 410 19.64 37.81 -4.26
CA GLU A 410 20.29 37.16 -5.39
C GLU A 410 19.18 36.67 -6.34
N GLU A 411 18.93 37.49 -7.37
CA GLU A 411 18.24 37.07 -8.59
C GLU A 411 19.19 36.12 -9.33
N VAL A 412 18.77 34.87 -9.56
CA VAL A 412 19.50 33.96 -10.44
C VAL A 412 18.92 34.09 -11.83
N GLU A 413 19.76 34.60 -12.72
CA GLU A 413 19.54 34.82 -14.14
C GLU A 413 19.12 33.54 -14.88
N GLU A 414 18.12 33.73 -15.72
CA GLU A 414 17.58 32.80 -16.71
C GLU A 414 18.55 32.72 -17.89
N ASN A 415 19.37 31.66 -17.97
CA ASN A 415 20.14 31.34 -19.17
C ASN A 415 19.27 30.55 -20.15
N THR A 416 18.67 31.29 -21.08
CA THR A 416 18.15 30.80 -22.35
C THR A 416 19.31 30.56 -23.31
N GLU A 417 19.38 29.36 -23.90
CA GLU A 417 20.29 29.06 -25.02
C GLU A 417 19.87 29.85 -26.28
N PRO A 418 20.82 30.39 -27.07
CA PRO A 418 20.49 31.13 -28.28
C PRO A 418 20.28 30.20 -29.48
N ASN A 419 19.28 30.61 -30.26
CA ASN A 419 18.85 30.07 -31.55
C ASN A 419 19.99 30.01 -32.58
N ILE A 420 19.98 28.92 -33.35
CA ILE A 420 20.77 28.70 -34.56
C ILE A 420 20.07 29.45 -35.70
N GLU A 421 20.73 30.47 -36.28
CA GLU A 421 20.33 31.09 -37.55
C GLU A 421 20.88 30.27 -38.72
N GLU A 422 19.99 29.81 -39.61
CA GLU A 422 20.32 29.46 -40.99
C GLU A 422 19.84 30.57 -41.94
N PRO A 423 20.50 30.75 -43.10
CA PRO A 423 20.51 32.01 -43.83
C PRO A 423 19.38 32.11 -44.88
N ASP A 424 18.85 33.33 -45.03
CA ASP A 424 18.00 33.72 -46.15
C ASP A 424 18.82 33.82 -47.45
N SER A 425 18.33 33.11 -48.46
CA SER A 425 18.62 33.32 -49.87
C SER A 425 17.73 34.44 -50.40
N GLU A 426 18.28 35.42 -51.13
CA GLU A 426 17.72 35.85 -52.43
C GLU A 426 18.65 36.84 -53.18
N GLU A 427 18.97 36.42 -54.41
CA GLU A 427 19.13 37.18 -55.67
C GLU A 427 20.08 38.38 -55.79
N GLN A 428 21.10 38.18 -56.65
CA GLN A 428 21.72 39.24 -57.47
C GLN A 428 20.86 39.53 -58.72
N PRO A 429 21.01 40.72 -59.30
CA PRO A 429 21.30 40.77 -60.73
C PRO A 429 22.51 41.66 -61.11
N GLU A 430 23.30 41.09 -62.00
CA GLU A 430 24.02 41.62 -63.19
C GLU A 430 24.60 43.05 -63.32
N GLU A 431 25.75 43.06 -64.01
CA GLU A 431 26.40 44.10 -64.86
C GLU A 431 27.20 45.24 -64.21
N GLU A 432 28.55 45.14 -64.27
CA GLU A 432 29.44 45.80 -65.26
C GLU A 432 30.88 45.29 -65.20
#